data_AF-A0A7Y4Z941-F1
#
_entry.id   AF-A0A7Y4Z941-F1
#
_cell.length_a   1.000
_cell.length_b   1.000
_cell.length_c   1.000
_cell.angle_alpha   90.00
_cell.angle_beta   90.00
_cell.angle_gamma   90.00
#
_symmetry.space_group_name_H-M   'P 1'
#
loop_
_entity.id
_entity.type
_entity.pdbx_description
1 polymer ?
#
loop_
_entity_poly.entity_id
_entity_poly.type
_entity_poly.pdbx_seq_one_letter_code
_entity_poly.pdbx_strand_id
1 'polypeptide(L)'
;MTTIADPIIGSWYKDLENNLKFKVINIEDDSDSIEVQYLNGDIGEYDQESWYGSTFDYIEDPEDWSAPFGDIESDDLGYTDTDEHRPNLDDVDIEDYLD
;
A
#
# COMPACT_ATOMS: atom_id res chain seq x y z
N MET A 1 -24.21 17.18 -6.43
CA MET A 1 -23.60 16.84 -7.72
C MET A 1 -22.91 15.53 -7.49
N THR A 2 -23.35 14.45 -8.13
CA THR A 2 -22.68 13.15 -8.02
C THR A 2 -21.39 13.24 -8.83
N THR A 3 -20.28 13.53 -8.17
CA THR A 3 -18.95 13.47 -8.79
C THR A 3 -18.57 12.01 -8.81
N ILE A 4 -18.85 11.34 -9.92
CA ILE A 4 -18.18 10.10 -10.28
C ILE A 4 -16.68 10.39 -10.18
N ALA A 5 -16.03 9.79 -9.17
CA ALA A 5 -14.61 9.98 -8.94
C ALA A 5 -13.84 8.91 -9.74
N ASP A 6 -12.82 9.35 -10.48
CA ASP A 6 -11.88 8.42 -11.10
C ASP A 6 -11.27 7.53 -10.01
N PRO A 7 -11.21 6.20 -10.20
CA PRO A 7 -10.60 5.31 -9.22
C PRO A 7 -9.11 5.65 -9.11
N ILE A 8 -8.63 5.83 -7.88
CA ILE A 8 -7.23 6.18 -7.59
C ILE A 8 -6.71 5.17 -6.56
N ILE A 9 -5.65 4.45 -6.93
CA ILE A 9 -4.97 3.52 -6.03
C ILE A 9 -4.48 4.26 -4.80
N GLY A 10 -4.80 3.72 -3.62
CA GLY A 10 -4.43 4.31 -2.34
C GLY A 10 -5.48 5.25 -1.74
N SER A 11 -6.54 5.58 -2.48
CA SER A 11 -7.60 6.48 -2.03
C SER A 11 -8.80 5.74 -1.45
N TRP A 12 -9.49 6.39 -0.51
CA TRP A 12 -10.71 5.89 0.11
C TRP A 12 -11.96 6.41 -0.58
N TYR A 13 -12.94 5.52 -0.71
CA TYR A 13 -14.23 5.79 -1.31
C TYR A 13 -15.34 5.28 -0.41
N LYS A 14 -16.47 5.99 -0.46
CA LYS A 14 -17.70 5.61 0.20
C LYS A 14 -18.79 5.40 -0.82
N ASP A 15 -19.35 4.21 -0.84
CA ASP A 15 -20.56 3.92 -1.58
C ASP A 15 -21.77 4.54 -0.88
N LEU A 16 -22.44 5.47 -1.56
CA LEU A 16 -23.60 6.17 -1.01
C LEU A 16 -24.85 5.29 -1.02
N GLU A 17 -24.90 4.25 -1.85
CA GLU A 17 -26.06 3.37 -2.00
C GLU A 17 -26.15 2.34 -0.87
N ASN A 18 -25.04 1.67 -0.55
CA ASN A 18 -24.93 0.64 0.48
C ASN A 18 -24.31 1.18 1.79
N ASN A 19 -23.86 2.45 1.80
CA ASN A 19 -23.15 3.07 2.91
C ASN A 19 -21.84 2.35 3.30
N LEU A 20 -21.23 1.65 2.35
CA LEU A 20 -19.98 0.92 2.55
C LEU A 20 -18.78 1.82 2.29
N LYS A 21 -17.66 1.56 2.99
CA LYS A 21 -16.40 2.28 2.81
C LYS A 21 -15.32 1.28 2.41
N PHE A 22 -14.51 1.65 1.43
CA PHE A 22 -13.43 0.81 0.93
C PHE A 22 -12.31 1.66 0.36
N LYS A 23 -11.13 1.07 0.27
CA LYS A 23 -9.93 1.68 -0.30
C LYS A 23 -9.59 1.00 -1.61
N VAL A 24 -9.32 1.76 -2.66
CA VAL A 24 -8.81 1.15 -3.90
C VAL A 24 -7.36 0.73 -3.66
N ILE A 25 -7.07 -0.54 -3.88
CA ILE A 25 -5.73 -1.11 -3.68
C ILE A 25 -5.05 -1.45 -5.01
N ASN A 26 -5.84 -1.69 -6.06
CA ASN A 26 -5.32 -2.02 -7.38
C ASN A 26 -6.32 -1.58 -8.47
N ILE A 27 -5.80 -1.24 -9.65
CA ILE A 27 -6.59 -0.92 -10.85
C ILE A 27 -5.87 -1.54 -12.04
N GLU A 28 -6.54 -2.43 -12.76
CA GLU A 28 -6.03 -3.03 -13.99
C GLU A 28 -6.68 -2.36 -15.21
N ASP A 29 -5.91 -1.54 -15.91
CA ASP A 29 -6.34 -0.85 -17.15
C ASP A 29 -6.59 -1.83 -18.31
N ASP A 30 -5.92 -3.00 -18.32
CA ASP A 30 -6.06 -4.00 -19.39
C ASP A 30 -7.36 -4.83 -19.26
N SER A 31 -7.86 -5.00 -18.03
CA SER A 31 -9.05 -5.80 -17.73
C SER A 31 -10.26 -4.96 -17.31
N ASP A 32 -10.11 -3.64 -17.18
CA ASP A 32 -11.19 -2.75 -16.70
C ASP A 32 -11.67 -3.11 -15.27
N SER A 33 -10.76 -3.71 -14.47
CA SER A 33 -11.06 -4.21 -13.13
C SER A 33 -10.44 -3.34 -12.05
N ILE A 34 -11.22 -3.01 -11.03
CA ILE A 34 -10.84 -2.18 -9.89
C ILE A 34 -10.93 -3.01 -8.63
N GLU A 35 -9.81 -3.25 -7.98
CA GLU A 35 -9.72 -4.03 -6.75
C GLU A 35 -9.72 -3.10 -5.54
N VAL A 36 -10.61 -3.37 -4.59
CA VAL A 36 -10.80 -2.56 -3.40
C VAL A 36 -10.74 -3.40 -2.13
N GLN A 37 -10.29 -2.80 -1.04
CA GLN A 37 -10.27 -3.39 0.28
C GLN A 37 -11.28 -2.70 1.20
N TYR A 38 -12.19 -3.47 1.78
CA TYR A 38 -13.15 -3.01 2.77
C TYR A 38 -12.55 -2.90 4.17
N LEU A 39 -13.26 -2.21 5.05
CA LEU A 39 -12.90 -2.01 6.47
C LEU A 39 -12.64 -3.30 7.27
N ASN A 40 -13.31 -4.39 6.92
CA ASN A 40 -13.13 -5.68 7.56
C ASN A 40 -11.91 -6.47 7.03
N GLY A 41 -11.14 -5.88 6.10
CA GLY A 41 -10.01 -6.53 5.44
C GLY A 41 -10.41 -7.43 4.26
N ASP A 42 -11.71 -7.47 3.93
CA ASP A 42 -12.22 -8.21 2.77
C ASP A 42 -11.84 -7.48 1.47
N ILE A 43 -11.60 -8.25 0.40
CA ILE A 43 -11.23 -7.70 -0.90
C ILE A 43 -12.41 -7.86 -1.85
N GLY A 44 -12.86 -6.74 -2.42
CA GLY A 44 -13.86 -6.67 -3.47
C GLY A 44 -13.23 -6.33 -4.81
N GLU A 45 -13.89 -6.75 -5.87
CA GLU A 45 -13.58 -6.38 -7.24
C GLU A 45 -14.79 -5.65 -7.83
N TYR A 46 -14.53 -4.56 -8.54
CA TYR A 46 -15.51 -3.79 -9.26
C TYR A 46 -15.09 -3.69 -10.72
N ASP A 47 -16.01 -4.00 -11.61
CA ASP A 47 -15.88 -3.64 -13.02
C ASP A 47 -15.97 -2.13 -13.17
N GLN A 48 -15.22 -1.56 -14.10
CA GLN A 48 -15.24 -0.13 -14.37
C GLN A 48 -16.63 0.33 -14.84
N GLU A 49 -17.40 -0.49 -15.58
CA GLU A 49 -18.81 -0.23 -15.87
C GLU A 49 -19.65 -0.11 -14.59
N SER A 50 -19.43 -1.01 -13.62
CA SER A 50 -20.09 -0.96 -12.31
C SER A 50 -19.64 0.24 -11.48
N TRP A 51 -18.37 0.63 -11.59
CA TRP A 51 -17.82 1.80 -10.90
C TRP A 51 -18.46 3.09 -11.38
N TYR A 52 -18.49 3.30 -12.70
CA TYR A 52 -19.12 4.46 -13.31
C TYR A 52 -20.64 4.46 -13.19
N GLY A 53 -21.26 3.30 -13.02
CA GLY A 53 -22.68 3.15 -12.73
C GLY A 53 -23.05 3.40 -11.27
N SER A 54 -22.09 3.28 -10.35
CA SER A 54 -22.31 3.42 -8.91
C SER A 54 -22.05 4.85 -8.43
N THR A 55 -22.69 5.21 -7.31
CA THR A 55 -22.47 6.52 -6.69
C THR A 55 -21.41 6.42 -5.58
N PHE A 56 -20.14 6.50 -5.99
CA PHE A 56 -19.01 6.56 -5.08
C PHE A 56 -18.61 8.00 -4.77
N ASP A 57 -18.45 8.29 -3.49
CA ASP A 57 -17.95 9.57 -2.98
C ASP A 57 -16.51 9.37 -2.52
N TYR A 58 -15.58 10.17 -3.05
CA TYR A 58 -14.22 10.21 -2.53
C TYR A 58 -14.28 10.74 -1.09
N ILE A 59 -13.70 9.99 -0.16
CA ILE A 59 -13.59 10.41 1.23
C ILE A 59 -12.12 10.55 1.60
N GLU A 60 -11.82 11.53 2.44
CA GLU A 60 -10.54 11.57 3.14
C GLU A 60 -10.42 10.30 4.01
N ASP A 61 -9.19 9.83 4.24
CA ASP A 61 -8.97 8.71 5.13
C ASP A 61 -9.69 9.00 6.45
N PRO A 62 -10.53 8.07 6.94
CA PRO A 62 -11.14 8.29 8.22
C PRO A 62 -9.98 8.30 9.23
N GLU A 63 -9.83 9.38 9.99
CA GLU A 63 -8.72 9.68 10.95
C GLU A 63 -8.36 8.52 11.90
N ASP A 64 -9.19 7.47 11.97
CA ASP A 64 -9.09 6.31 12.85
C ASP A 64 -8.47 5.05 12.18
N TRP A 65 -8.20 5.03 10.86
CA TRP A 65 -7.71 3.83 10.16
C TRP A 65 -6.19 3.74 10.04
N SER A 66 -5.47 4.79 10.44
CA SER A 66 -4.01 4.84 10.51
C SER A 66 -3.44 4.88 11.95
N ALA A 67 -4.26 5.01 12.99
CA ALA A 67 -3.78 5.07 14.37
C ALA A 67 -3.92 3.69 15.06
N PRO A 68 -2.81 2.96 15.35
CA PRO A 68 -1.62 3.50 16.02
C PRO A 68 -0.28 3.29 15.29
N PHE A 69 -0.21 3.40 13.96
CA PHE A 69 1.08 3.49 13.24
C PHE A 69 1.29 4.87 12.59
N GLY A 70 0.55 5.89 13.07
CA GLY A 70 0.58 7.27 12.59
C GLY A 70 1.84 8.07 12.92
N ASP A 71 2.87 7.44 13.49
CA ASP A 71 4.20 8.03 13.69
C ASP A 71 5.27 7.02 13.25
N ILE A 72 5.23 6.57 12.00
CA ILE A 72 6.49 6.24 11.33
C ILE A 72 6.89 7.52 10.62
N GLU A 73 7.57 8.38 11.38
CA GLU A 73 8.46 9.39 10.79
C GLU A 73 9.18 8.72 9.62
N SER A 74 9.04 9.26 8.40
CA SER A 74 9.78 8.79 7.23
C SER A 74 11.31 9.02 7.35
N ASP A 75 11.81 9.18 8.57
CA ASP A 75 13.20 9.41 8.97
C ASP A 75 13.79 8.21 9.73
N ASP A 76 13.23 6.99 9.61
CA ASP A 76 13.90 5.77 10.09
C ASP A 76 13.98 4.69 9.00
N LEU A 77 14.14 5.10 7.74
CA LEU A 77 14.85 4.24 6.79
C LEU A 77 16.35 4.45 7.02
N GLY A 78 16.83 3.89 8.13
CA GLY A 78 18.24 3.78 8.50
C GLY A 78 19.05 2.89 7.54
N TYR A 79 18.94 3.12 6.23
CA TYR A 79 19.95 2.72 5.26
C TYR A 79 21.13 3.69 5.35
N THR A 80 21.80 3.74 6.50
CA THR A 80 23.24 3.90 6.47
C THR A 80 23.81 2.55 6.04
N ASP A 81 23.72 2.27 4.74
CA ASP A 81 24.66 1.37 4.10
C ASP A 81 26.03 2.06 4.21
N THR A 82 26.69 1.80 5.33
CA THR A 82 28.14 1.86 5.39
C THR A 82 28.59 0.44 5.70
N ASP A 83 28.28 -0.45 4.77
CA ASP A 83 28.93 -1.74 4.68
C ASP A 83 30.39 -1.49 4.24
N GLU A 84 31.20 -1.02 5.18
CA GLU A 84 32.65 -1.21 5.12
C GLU A 84 33.00 -2.49 5.89
N HIS A 85 32.37 -3.61 5.54
CA HIS A 85 33.03 -4.91 5.73
C HIS A 85 34.15 -5.03 4.70
N ARG A 86 35.21 -4.24 4.89
CA ARG A 86 36.50 -4.57 4.32
C ARG A 86 36.95 -5.85 5.01
N PRO A 87 37.04 -7.01 4.32
CA PRO A 87 37.67 -8.17 4.94
C PRO A 87 39.12 -7.75 5.22
N ASN A 88 39.53 -7.79 6.49
CA ASN A 88 40.92 -7.67 6.86
C ASN A 88 41.59 -8.97 6.39
N LEU A 89 42.08 -8.96 5.15
CA LEU A 89 42.75 -10.09 4.50
C LEU A 89 44.20 -10.25 4.98
N ASP A 90 44.64 -9.45 5.96
CA ASP A 90 46.01 -9.45 6.45
C ASP A 90 46.21 -10.32 7.72
N ASP A 91 45.15 -10.93 8.26
CA ASP A 91 45.22 -11.74 9.50
C ASP A 91 44.58 -13.14 9.33
N VAL A 92 44.70 -13.74 8.14
CA VAL A 92 44.45 -15.18 7.97
C VAL A 92 45.78 -15.88 7.74
N ASP A 93 46.37 -16.37 8.84
CA ASP A 93 47.51 -17.27 8.79
C ASP A 93 47.02 -18.62 8.25
N ILE A 94 47.23 -18.82 6.95
CA ILE A 94 46.81 -20.01 6.19
C ILE A 94 47.55 -21.29 6.61
N GLU A 95 48.47 -21.24 7.57
CA GLU A 95 49.27 -22.39 8.02
C GLU A 95 48.60 -23.23 9.12
N ASP A 96 47.53 -22.74 9.76
CA ASP A 96 46.80 -23.48 10.82
C ASP A 96 45.73 -24.47 10.27
N TYR A 97 45.36 -24.34 8.99
CA TYR A 97 44.34 -25.20 8.34
C TYR A 97 44.92 -26.46 7.65
N LEU A 98 46.23 -26.68 7.76
CA LEU A 98 46.94 -27.85 7.23
C LEU A 98 47.54 -28.68 8.36
N ASP A 99 46.68 -29.27 9.21
CA ASP A 99 47.00 -30.46 10.03
C ASP A 99 45.91 -31.53 9.87
#